data_AF-A0A183GWF2-F1
#
_entry.id   AF-A0A183GWF2-F1
#
_cell.length_a   1.000
_cell.length_b   1.000
_cell.length_c   1.000
_cell.angle_alpha   90.00
_cell.angle_beta   90.00
_cell.angle_gamma   90.00
#
_symmetry.space_group_name_H-M   'P 1'
#
loop_
_entity.id
_entity.type
_entity.pdbx_description
1 polymer ?
#
loop_
_entity_poly.entity_id
_entity_poly.type
_entity_poly.pdbx_seq_one_letter_code
_entity_poly.pdbx_strand_id
1 'polypeptide(L)'
;MKDPPHVISRLELKSDEGNGREERQYRLFNGMINDVRRRFAFYKSDFTDALTFKTLTTIAFVFLASITPAVTFGGLMGQYTDEAMGMTETLMAQCICGIIFGLFAAQPLIIVSATGPVLIFEHSLYTVSVR
;
A
#
# COMPACT_ATOMS: atom_id res chain seq x y z
N MET A 1 4.83 9.46 20.26
CA MET A 1 4.78 8.46 21.34
C MET A 1 3.43 8.62 22.03
N LYS A 2 2.35 8.10 21.41
CA LYS A 2 1.02 8.04 22.02
C LYS A 2 0.96 6.63 22.62
N ASP A 3 0.61 6.50 23.90
CA ASP A 3 0.60 5.21 24.59
C ASP A 3 -0.09 4.14 23.75
N PRO A 4 0.40 2.88 23.75
CA PRO A 4 -0.30 1.81 23.07
C PRO A 4 -1.74 1.78 23.62
N PRO A 5 -2.75 1.80 22.74
CA PRO A 5 -4.13 1.75 23.20
C PRO A 5 -4.28 0.46 24.02
N HIS A 6 -4.78 0.62 25.24
CA HIS A 6 -5.03 -0.38 26.30
C HIS A 6 -5.76 -1.66 25.81
N VAL A 7 -6.27 -1.63 24.57
CA VAL A 7 -6.87 -2.72 23.83
C VAL A 7 -5.83 -3.71 23.29
N ILE A 8 -4.66 -3.26 22.82
CA ILE A 8 -3.59 -4.14 22.30
C ILE A 8 -3.02 -4.99 23.43
N SER A 9 -2.70 -4.36 24.57
CA SER A 9 -2.19 -5.07 25.74
C SER A 9 -3.20 -6.10 26.28
N ARG A 10 -4.51 -5.84 26.21
CA ARG A 10 -5.55 -6.84 26.55
C ARG A 10 -5.71 -7.94 25.50
N LEU A 11 -5.47 -7.67 24.22
CA LEU A 11 -5.53 -8.68 23.17
C LEU A 11 -4.29 -9.58 23.18
N GLU A 12 -3.11 -9.04 23.51
CA GLU A 12 -1.89 -9.83 23.75
C GLU A 12 -2.02 -10.66 25.02
N LEU A 13 -2.47 -10.07 26.14
CA LEU A 13 -2.70 -10.81 27.39
C LEU A 13 -3.76 -11.92 27.24
N LYS A 14 -4.85 -11.67 26.48
CA LYS A 14 -5.86 -12.70 26.22
C LYS A 14 -5.41 -13.75 25.21
N SER A 15 -4.42 -13.44 24.37
CA SER A 15 -3.81 -14.43 23.46
C SER A 15 -2.76 -15.29 24.18
N ASP A 16 -2.10 -14.75 25.22
CA ASP A 16 -1.10 -15.48 26.02
C ASP A 16 -1.75 -16.35 27.10
N GLU A 17 -2.83 -15.89 27.76
CA GLU A 17 -3.57 -16.70 28.74
C GLU A 17 -4.39 -17.84 28.13
N GLY A 18 -4.67 -17.79 26.81
CA GLY A 18 -5.39 -18.84 26.08
C GLY A 18 -4.48 -19.90 25.45
N ASN A 19 -3.16 -19.72 25.43
CA ASN A 19 -2.23 -20.59 24.72
C ASN A 19 -1.65 -21.69 25.63
N GLY A 20 -2.54 -22.36 26.36
CA GLY A 20 -2.24 -23.64 26.97
C GLY A 20 -2.10 -24.71 25.89
N ARG A 21 -0.90 -24.85 25.31
CA ARG A 21 -0.46 -26.06 24.57
C ARG A 21 -1.47 -26.66 23.59
N GLU A 22 -2.14 -25.85 22.76
CA GLU A 22 -2.85 -26.41 21.61
C GLU A 22 -1.90 -26.49 20.42
N GLU A 23 -1.92 -27.65 19.80
CA GLU A 23 -0.97 -28.15 18.81
C GLU A 23 -0.64 -27.11 17.74
N ARG A 24 0.65 -27.02 17.39
CA ARG A 24 1.20 -26.15 16.36
C ARG A 24 0.76 -26.65 14.97
N GLN A 25 -0.55 -26.62 14.71
CA GLN A 25 -1.11 -26.89 13.40
C GLN A 25 -0.71 -25.69 12.54
N TYR A 26 0.28 -25.88 11.68
CA TYR A 26 0.68 -24.89 10.69
C TYR A 26 -0.42 -24.75 9.63
N ARG A 27 -1.52 -24.10 10.02
CA ARG A 27 -2.57 -23.69 9.08
C ARG A 27 -1.95 -22.63 8.19
N LEU A 28 -1.80 -22.94 6.90
CA LEU A 28 -1.35 -21.98 5.90
C LEU A 28 -2.16 -20.68 6.05
N PHE A 29 -1.48 -19.54 6.04
CA PHE A 29 -2.06 -18.18 6.17
C PHE A 29 -2.58 -17.75 7.56
N ASN A 30 -2.41 -18.53 8.64
CA ASN A 30 -2.82 -18.10 9.98
C ASN A 30 -2.16 -16.76 10.41
N GLY A 31 -0.91 -16.51 10.00
CA GLY A 31 -0.22 -15.25 10.26
C GLY A 31 -0.86 -14.05 9.56
N MET A 32 -1.22 -14.20 8.28
CA MET A 32 -1.88 -13.16 7.49
C MET A 32 -3.25 -12.80 8.06
N ILE A 33 -4.03 -13.81 8.48
CA ILE A 33 -5.34 -13.60 9.11
C ILE A 33 -5.19 -12.82 10.43
N ASN A 34 -4.14 -13.12 11.22
CA ASN A 34 -3.89 -12.43 12.48
C ASN A 34 -3.47 -10.96 12.25
N ASP A 35 -2.65 -10.68 11.23
CA ASP A 35 -2.27 -9.31 10.88
C ASP A 35 -3.46 -8.47 10.39
N VAL A 36 -4.34 -9.06 9.58
CA VAL A 36 -5.59 -8.42 9.14
C VAL A 36 -6.48 -8.10 10.34
N ARG A 37 -6.69 -9.07 11.24
CA ARG A 37 -7.52 -8.89 12.44
C ARG A 37 -6.98 -7.78 13.34
N ARG A 38 -5.65 -7.70 13.50
CA ARG A 38 -5.00 -6.63 14.29
C ARG A 38 -5.19 -5.26 13.64
N ARG A 39 -5.13 -5.16 12.31
CA ARG A 39 -5.29 -3.87 11.59
C ARG A 39 -6.73 -3.35 11.61
N PHE A 40 -7.72 -4.22 11.42
CA PHE A 40 -9.14 -3.82 11.37
C PHE A 40 -9.62 -3.09 12.63
N ALA A 41 -9.03 -3.39 13.80
CA ALA A 41 -9.37 -2.71 15.05
C ALA A 41 -9.05 -1.20 15.03
N PHE A 42 -8.05 -0.77 14.24
CA PHE A 42 -7.61 0.63 14.16
C PHE A 42 -8.30 1.42 13.06
N TYR A 43 -8.97 0.75 12.12
CA TYR A 43 -9.53 1.37 10.92
C TYR A 43 -10.50 2.53 11.23
N LYS A 44 -11.33 2.38 12.27
CA LYS A 44 -12.25 3.45 12.72
C LYS A 44 -11.50 4.65 13.31
N SER A 45 -10.42 4.40 14.04
CA SER A 45 -9.58 5.45 14.64
C SER A 45 -8.81 6.23 13.58
N ASP A 46 -8.39 5.57 12.50
CA ASP A 46 -7.61 6.18 11.42
C ASP A 46 -8.38 7.35 10.74
N PHE A 47 -9.68 7.20 10.50
CA PHE A 47 -10.50 8.29 9.91
C PHE A 47 -10.70 9.47 10.86
N THR A 48 -10.87 9.20 12.16
CA THR A 48 -11.06 10.29 13.15
C THR A 48 -9.76 11.06 13.41
N ASP A 49 -8.62 10.38 13.42
CA ASP A 49 -7.30 11.00 13.67
C ASP A 49 -6.80 11.76 12.43
N ALA A 50 -7.26 11.39 11.23
CA ALA A 50 -6.89 12.04 9.97
C ALA A 50 -7.40 13.50 9.83
N LEU A 51 -8.41 13.91 10.61
CA LEU A 51 -9.06 15.24 10.51
C LEU A 51 -8.27 16.38 11.17
N THR A 52 -6.95 16.41 10.97
CA THR A 52 -6.05 17.44 11.50
C THR A 52 -5.42 18.25 10.37
N PHE A 53 -5.21 19.56 10.55
CA PHE A 53 -4.61 20.45 9.54
C PHE A 53 -3.24 19.95 9.02
N LYS A 54 -2.44 19.33 9.90
CA LYS A 54 -1.16 18.72 9.53
C LYS A 54 -1.31 17.66 8.44
N THR A 55 -2.37 16.85 8.51
CA THR A 55 -2.65 15.80 7.53
C THR A 55 -2.96 16.38 6.16
N LEU A 56 -3.68 17.50 6.09
CA LEU A 56 -3.97 18.20 4.83
C LEU A 56 -2.68 18.64 4.13
N THR A 57 -1.74 19.24 4.88
CA THR A 57 -0.43 19.63 4.33
C THR A 57 0.36 18.42 3.86
N THR A 58 0.33 17.31 4.60
CA THR A 58 0.99 16.06 4.19
C THR A 58 0.38 15.49 2.91
N ILE A 59 -0.95 15.53 2.74
CA ILE A 59 -1.62 15.07 1.52
C ILE A 59 -1.14 15.88 0.32
N ALA A 60 -1.11 17.21 0.42
CA ALA A 60 -0.64 18.07 -0.67
C ALA A 60 0.83 17.80 -1.03
N PHE A 61 1.70 17.64 -0.03
CA PHE A 61 3.12 17.34 -0.24
C PHE A 61 3.33 15.97 -0.91
N VAL A 62 2.68 14.93 -0.40
CA VAL A 62 2.78 13.56 -0.93
C VAL A 62 2.17 13.45 -2.33
N PHE A 63 1.10 14.20 -2.61
CA PHE A 63 0.52 14.28 -3.95
C PHE A 63 1.54 14.80 -4.98
N LEU A 64 2.23 15.91 -4.68
CA LEU A 64 3.27 16.44 -5.57
C LEU A 64 4.48 15.51 -5.70
N ALA A 65 4.87 14.85 -4.60
CA ALA A 65 5.96 13.88 -4.59
C ALA A 65 5.65 12.62 -5.42
N SER A 66 4.39 12.20 -5.50
CA SER A 66 3.97 11.00 -6.24
C SER A 66 3.58 11.26 -7.68
N ILE A 67 3.05 12.45 -8.00
CA ILE A 67 2.67 12.81 -9.38
C ILE A 67 3.90 13.05 -10.26
N THR A 68 4.96 13.67 -9.72
CA THR A 68 6.20 13.97 -10.47
C THR A 68 6.86 12.72 -11.08
N PRO A 69 7.15 11.66 -10.30
CA PRO A 69 7.72 10.43 -10.86
C PRO A 69 6.71 9.69 -11.74
N ALA A 70 5.40 9.75 -11.44
CA ALA A 70 4.38 9.10 -12.26
C ALA A 70 4.28 9.71 -13.67
N VAL A 71 4.33 11.04 -13.78
CA VAL A 71 4.37 11.75 -15.06
C VAL A 71 5.66 11.45 -15.82
N THR A 72 6.79 11.44 -15.10
CA THR A 72 8.11 11.19 -15.70
C THR A 72 8.19 9.77 -16.27
N PHE A 73 7.83 8.76 -15.47
CA PHE A 73 7.85 7.38 -15.90
C PHE A 73 6.75 7.05 -16.91
N GLY A 74 5.55 7.63 -16.78
CA GLY A 74 4.47 7.45 -17.76
C GLY A 74 4.80 8.03 -19.13
N GLY A 75 5.49 9.17 -19.20
CA GLY A 75 5.97 9.75 -20.46
C GLY A 75 7.05 8.90 -21.13
N LEU A 76 8.01 8.40 -20.34
CA LEU A 76 9.04 7.48 -20.83
C LEU A 76 8.42 6.16 -21.32
N MET A 77 7.41 5.63 -20.62
CA MET A 77 6.71 4.41 -21.01
C MET A 77 6.07 4.54 -22.40
N GLY A 78 5.41 5.66 -22.67
CA GLY A 78 4.80 5.92 -23.98
C GLY A 78 5.82 5.94 -25.11
N GLN A 79 7.01 6.51 -24.87
CA GLN A 79 8.10 6.52 -25.86
C GLN A 79 8.72 5.13 -26.08
N TYR A 80 8.77 4.30 -25.04
CA TYR A 80 9.37 2.97 -25.09
C TYR A 80 8.44 1.88 -25.62
N THR A 81 7.14 2.14 -25.71
CA THR A 81 6.11 1.15 -26.08
C THR A 81 5.32 1.56 -27.33
N ASP A 82 5.86 2.45 -28.17
CA ASP A 82 5.18 3.01 -29.36
C ASP A 82 3.75 3.49 -29.06
N GLU A 83 3.58 4.22 -27.95
CA GLU A 83 2.28 4.73 -27.46
C GLU A 83 1.23 3.65 -27.11
N ALA A 84 1.63 2.38 -26.97
CA ALA A 84 0.73 1.33 -26.48
C ALA A 84 0.31 1.56 -25.01
N MET A 85 1.18 2.17 -24.20
CA MET A 85 0.90 2.53 -22.81
C MET A 85 1.29 3.99 -22.54
N GLY A 86 0.28 4.87 -22.48
CA GLY A 86 0.48 6.30 -22.30
C GLY A 86 0.59 6.76 -20.83
N MET A 87 0.91 8.05 -20.68
CA MET A 87 0.97 8.73 -19.39
C MET A 87 -0.41 8.77 -18.70
N THR A 88 -1.48 8.96 -19.47
CA THR A 88 -2.86 9.00 -18.97
C THR A 88 -3.32 7.68 -18.36
N GLU A 89 -3.02 6.57 -19.03
CA GLU A 89 -3.34 5.20 -18.62
C GLU A 89 -2.58 4.86 -17.34
N THR A 90 -1.29 5.21 -17.30
CA THR A 90 -0.41 4.99 -16.15
C THR A 90 -0.89 5.78 -14.93
N LEU A 91 -1.33 7.03 -15.12
CA LEU A 91 -1.89 7.86 -14.04
C LEU A 91 -3.23 7.31 -13.53
N MET A 92 -4.12 6.90 -14.43
CA MET A 92 -5.40 6.29 -14.04
C MET A 92 -5.18 4.99 -13.25
N ALA A 93 -4.27 4.12 -13.72
CA ALA A 93 -3.90 2.89 -13.04
C ALA A 93 -3.33 3.18 -11.64
N GLN A 94 -2.43 4.17 -11.51
CA GLN A 94 -1.88 4.57 -10.21
C GLN A 94 -2.97 5.05 -9.24
N CYS A 95 -3.93 5.85 -9.70
CA CYS A 95 -5.04 6.32 -8.88
C CYS A 95 -5.92 5.17 -8.38
N ILE A 96 -6.31 4.25 -9.27
CA ILE A 96 -7.16 3.10 -8.93
C ILE A 96 -6.44 2.18 -7.94
N CYS A 97 -5.19 1.80 -8.25
CA CYS A 97 -4.38 0.95 -7.39
C CYS A 97 -4.12 1.62 -6.03
N GLY A 98 -3.87 2.94 -6.00
CA GLY A 98 -3.67 3.70 -4.78
C GLY A 98 -4.90 3.72 -3.86
N ILE A 99 -6.11 3.88 -4.41
CA ILE A 99 -7.37 3.82 -3.64
C ILE A 99 -7.59 2.41 -3.08
N ILE A 100 -7.45 1.38 -3.92
CA ILE A 100 -7.63 -0.01 -3.49
C ILE A 100 -6.60 -0.37 -2.42
N PHE A 101 -5.34 -0.02 -2.61
CA PHE A 101 -4.29 -0.28 -1.65
C PHE A 101 -4.51 0.48 -0.34
N GLY A 102 -4.88 1.76 -0.39
CA GLY A 102 -5.18 2.56 0.80
C GLY A 102 -6.32 1.98 1.65
N LEU A 103 -7.33 1.36 1.03
CA LEU A 103 -8.46 0.77 1.74
C LEU A 103 -8.14 -0.60 2.36
N PHE A 104 -7.38 -1.44 1.67
CA PHE A 104 -7.15 -2.85 2.05
C PHE A 104 -5.75 -3.14 2.62
N ALA A 105 -4.81 -2.19 2.61
CA ALA A 105 -3.46 -2.41 3.10
C ALA A 105 -3.39 -2.60 4.62
N ALA A 106 -2.54 -3.54 5.04
CA ALA A 106 -2.14 -3.69 6.45
C ALA A 106 -1.39 -2.43 6.97
N GLN A 107 -0.79 -1.64 6.07
CA GLN A 107 -0.08 -0.40 6.37
C GLN A 107 -0.42 0.69 5.34
N PRO A 108 -1.41 1.56 5.61
CA PRO A 108 -1.86 2.60 4.69
C PRO A 108 -0.91 3.79 4.56
N LEU A 109 0.20 3.80 5.30
CA LEU A 109 1.26 4.82 5.18
C LEU A 109 2.21 4.58 3.99
N ILE A 110 2.09 3.44 3.30
CA ILE A 110 2.93 3.10 2.15
C ILE A 110 2.38 3.79 0.90
N ILE A 111 3.25 4.51 0.19
CA ILE A 111 2.92 5.16 -1.08
C ILE A 111 3.34 4.22 -2.22
N VAL A 112 2.39 3.90 -3.10
CA VAL A 112 2.61 3.04 -4.26
C VAL A 112 2.73 3.91 -5.51
N SER A 113 3.88 3.85 -6.18
CA SER A 113 4.13 4.53 -7.45
C SER A 113 5.02 3.66 -8.34
N ALA A 114 4.97 3.92 -9.65
CA ALA A 114 5.90 3.32 -10.59
C ALA A 114 7.35 3.67 -10.22
N THR A 115 8.26 2.72 -10.38
CA THR A 115 9.69 2.86 -10.08
C THR A 115 10.53 2.52 -11.31
N GLY A 116 11.73 3.09 -11.39
CA GLY A 116 12.64 2.89 -12.53
C GLY A 116 12.88 1.43 -12.93
N PRO A 117 13.05 0.47 -11.99
CA PRO A 117 13.23 -0.94 -12.33
C PRO A 117 12.02 -1.56 -13.06
N VAL A 118 10.80 -1.16 -12.70
CA VAL A 118 9.58 -1.64 -13.35
C VAL A 118 9.52 -1.14 -14.80
N LEU A 119 9.89 0.11 -15.03
CA LEU A 119 9.93 0.69 -16.38
C LEU A 119 10.95 -0.02 -17.28
N ILE A 120 12.15 -0.30 -16.77
CA ILE A 120 13.18 -1.03 -17.52
C ILE A 120 12.69 -2.44 -17.87
N PHE A 121 11.98 -3.08 -16.94
CA PHE A 121 11.39 -4.39 -17.16
C PHE A 121 10.30 -4.36 -18.25
N GLU A 122 9.38 -3.39 -18.22
CA GLU A 122 8.33 -3.26 -19.24
C GLU A 122 8.90 -2.97 -20.63
N HIS A 123 9.88 -2.09 -20.75
CA HIS A 123 10.57 -1.85 -22.01
C HIS A 123 11.27 -3.11 -22.55
N SER A 124 11.88 -3.89 -21.65
CA SER A 124 12.52 -5.17 -22.02
C SER A 124 11.50 -6.17 -22.54
N LEU A 125 10.33 -6.28 -21.90
CA LEU A 125 9.24 -7.14 -22.36
C LEU A 125 8.69 -6.71 -23.72
N TYR A 126 8.46 -5.40 -23.92
CA TYR A 126 7.97 -4.87 -25.19
C TYR A 126 8.95 -5.19 -26.34
N THR A 127 10.25 -4.93 -26.11
CA THR A 127 11.31 -5.22 -27.09
C THR A 127 11.41 -6.70 -27.47
N VAL A 128 11.19 -7.61 -26.50
CA VAL A 128 11.19 -9.06 -26.76
C VAL A 128 9.92 -9.50 -27.48
N SER A 129 8.77 -8.91 -27.17
CA SER A 129 7.47 -9.32 -27.73
C SER A 129 7.22 -8.82 -29.16
N VAL A 130 7.82 -7.70 -29.55
CA VAL A 130 7.68 -7.09 -30.89
C VAL A 130 8.77 -7.57 -31.86
N ARG A 131 9.75 -8.35 -31.36
CA ARG A 131 10.78 -9.01 -32.17
C ARG A 131 10.30 -10.33 -32.75
#